data_AF-A0A961IVD0-F1
#
_entry.id   AF-A0A961IVD0-F1
#
_cell.length_a   1.000
_cell.length_b   1.000
_cell.length_c   1.000
_cell.angle_alpha   90.00
_cell.angle_beta   90.00
_cell.angle_gamma   90.00
#
_symmetry.space_group_name_H-M   'P 1'
#
loop_
_entity.id
_entity.type
_entity.pdbx_description
1 polymer ?
#
loop_
_entity_poly.entity_id
_entity_poly.type
_entity_poly.pdbx_seq_one_letter_code
_entity_poly.pdbx_strand_id
1 'polypeptide(L)'
;MTDAAPVMNGSYIHDAPFAKRLQHTLCSKNRANKKCFSMANGIYSTVGWKCPVHRGFGNLNRCAWPGCPHGVAENSLEANSMIPGSKTETFCRVVWYGLGGEEYFEWQTNVMPTWFRLHGPFNHFARKIREHVTIDQMFHYTSADGALSILQSGRMRFTDYAFLNDTREIAHGIDIIRSVLTNEKHAAGSRASTKLRSHLDEVDPFSSYQIYTASFSSKSDSLSQFRLYGPLAIGFETDPTWFSDSKGDVHFDRVVYDPDKQSRLIEVFLHLFRQSEEKDAALIAGDEKERVTTDYLISQLLRIVAFFKHPAFSDEREVRIVYSEPLETMKEFGVDLAKRQFRVSGGLIVPFTDTFDMSRQNDGDTPSAKLPLKSVVIGPVAQAETLAKGMRGLLDANGYNDVDVHLSEAPFRT
;
A
#
# COMPACT_ATOMS: atom_id res chain seq x y z
N MET A 1 -2.75 24.32 0.79
CA MET A 1 -3.48 23.66 1.89
C MET A 1 -4.25 22.48 1.30
N THR A 2 -3.57 21.36 1.10
CA THR A 2 -4.14 20.09 0.60
C THR A 2 -3.18 18.98 1.01
N ASP A 3 -3.32 18.50 2.24
CA ASP A 3 -2.63 17.28 2.70
C ASP A 3 -3.36 16.06 2.11
N ALA A 4 -3.01 15.71 0.87
CA ALA A 4 -3.43 14.47 0.24
C ALA A 4 -2.62 13.31 0.86
N ALA A 5 -3.09 12.79 2.00
CA ALA A 5 -2.68 11.47 2.45
C ALA A 5 -3.19 10.42 1.45
N PRO A 6 -2.40 9.39 1.09
CA PRO A 6 -2.73 8.42 0.06
C PRO A 6 -4.12 7.80 0.29
N VAL A 7 -4.95 7.85 -0.76
CA VAL A 7 -6.24 7.15 -0.83
C VAL A 7 -5.92 5.66 -0.87
N MET A 8 -5.96 5.03 0.31
CA MET A 8 -5.80 3.59 0.46
C MET A 8 -7.19 2.95 0.41
N ASN A 9 -7.45 2.19 -0.64
CA ASN A 9 -8.68 1.45 -0.82
C ASN A 9 -8.83 0.33 0.22
N GLY A 10 -9.67 0.55 1.23
CA GLY A 10 -10.20 -0.52 2.08
C GLY A 10 -11.36 -1.29 1.42
N SER A 11 -11.50 -1.26 0.10
CA SER A 11 -12.68 -1.74 -0.65
C SER A 11 -12.84 -3.25 -0.70
N TYR A 12 -11.90 -4.01 -0.14
CA TYR A 12 -11.86 -5.47 -0.23
C TYR A 12 -12.99 -6.24 0.46
N ILE A 13 -13.70 -5.62 1.40
CA ILE A 13 -14.27 -6.42 2.50
C ILE A 13 -15.80 -6.42 2.52
N HIS A 14 -16.45 -5.83 1.53
CA HIS A 14 -17.90 -5.74 1.55
C HIS A 14 -18.62 -6.88 0.80
N ASP A 15 -18.06 -7.44 -0.27
CA ASP A 15 -18.75 -8.48 -1.05
C ASP A 15 -18.04 -9.85 -1.15
N ALA A 16 -17.01 -10.11 -0.36
CA ALA A 16 -16.35 -11.43 -0.37
C ALA A 16 -17.20 -12.51 0.33
N PRO A 17 -17.51 -13.66 -0.32
CA PRO A 17 -17.94 -14.93 0.30
C PRO A 17 -17.17 -15.33 1.59
N PHE A 18 -15.96 -14.78 1.78
CA PHE A 18 -15.12 -14.90 2.96
C PHE A 18 -15.82 -14.45 4.25
N ALA A 19 -16.47 -13.28 4.23
CA ALA A 19 -17.20 -12.76 5.40
C ALA A 19 -18.38 -13.68 5.77
N LYS A 20 -19.05 -14.28 4.77
CA LYS A 20 -20.18 -15.20 4.98
C LYS A 20 -19.73 -16.59 5.47
N ARG A 21 -18.58 -17.12 5.04
CA ARG A 21 -18.06 -18.42 5.55
C ARG A 21 -17.39 -18.32 6.93
N LEU A 22 -16.72 -17.22 7.26
CA LEU A 22 -16.33 -16.93 8.65
C LEU A 22 -17.56 -16.73 9.56
N GLN A 23 -18.63 -16.11 9.05
CA GLN A 23 -19.91 -15.98 9.75
C GLN A 23 -20.58 -17.32 10.08
N HIS A 24 -20.33 -18.39 9.31
CA HIS A 24 -20.97 -19.70 9.56
C HIS A 24 -20.46 -20.43 10.81
N THR A 25 -19.44 -19.90 11.50
CA THR A 25 -18.94 -20.42 12.78
C THR A 25 -18.97 -19.38 13.91
N LEU A 26 -19.59 -18.22 13.68
CA LEU A 26 -19.50 -17.06 14.57
C LEU A 26 -20.89 -16.50 14.91
N CYS A 27 -21.63 -17.21 15.76
CA CYS A 27 -22.77 -16.61 16.44
C CYS A 27 -22.99 -17.25 17.81
N SER A 28 -22.47 -16.62 18.85
CA SER A 28 -23.23 -16.23 20.04
C SER A 28 -22.31 -15.79 21.17
N LYS A 29 -22.83 -14.87 21.99
CA LYS A 29 -22.30 -14.40 23.28
C LYS A 29 -21.33 -13.21 23.24
N ASN A 30 -21.91 -12.03 23.01
CA ASN A 30 -21.72 -10.92 23.95
C ASN A 30 -22.87 -9.91 23.83
N ARG A 31 -24.07 -10.33 24.26
CA ARG A 31 -25.19 -9.44 24.58
C ARG A 31 -25.28 -9.30 26.10
N ALA A 32 -24.41 -8.48 26.68
CA ALA A 32 -24.54 -8.08 28.08
C ALA A 32 -24.32 -6.57 28.21
N ASN A 33 -25.45 -5.85 28.31
CA ASN A 33 -25.62 -4.50 28.88
C ASN A 33 -24.47 -3.50 28.72
N LYS A 34 -24.28 -2.95 27.51
CA LYS A 34 -23.65 -1.63 27.33
C LYS A 34 -24.60 -0.75 26.51
N LYS A 35 -24.78 0.51 26.91
CA LYS A 35 -25.57 1.50 26.14
C LYS A 35 -24.95 1.61 24.74
N CYS A 36 -25.70 1.20 23.72
CA CYS A 36 -25.29 1.26 22.32
C CYS A 36 -25.92 2.50 21.68
N PHE A 37 -25.14 3.31 20.98
CA PHE A 37 -25.65 4.47 20.24
C PHE A 37 -26.18 4.01 18.87
N SER A 38 -27.48 4.18 18.63
CA SER A 38 -28.09 3.87 17.33
C SER A 38 -28.17 5.15 16.49
N MET A 39 -27.60 5.13 15.28
CA MET A 39 -27.75 6.23 14.35
C MET A 39 -29.15 6.23 13.73
N ALA A 40 -30.06 7.03 14.28
CA ALA A 40 -31.39 7.24 13.71
C ALA A 40 -31.29 8.02 12.39
N ASN A 41 -31.69 7.39 11.29
CA ASN A 41 -31.98 7.93 9.96
C ASN A 41 -30.97 8.93 9.35
N GLY A 42 -30.26 8.47 8.31
CA GLY A 42 -29.99 9.30 7.13
C GLY A 42 -28.90 10.37 7.24
N ILE A 43 -27.81 10.14 7.98
CA ILE A 43 -26.58 10.91 7.75
C ILE A 43 -25.81 10.17 6.67
N TYR A 44 -25.82 10.72 5.45
CA TYR A 44 -25.04 10.22 4.32
C TYR A 44 -23.58 10.03 4.74
N SER A 45 -23.05 8.80 4.61
CA SER A 45 -21.62 8.53 4.71
C SER A 45 -20.93 9.29 3.58
N THR A 46 -20.28 10.39 3.91
CA THR A 46 -19.42 11.11 2.97
C THR A 46 -18.15 10.29 2.84
N VAL A 47 -17.98 9.64 1.70
CA VAL A 47 -16.76 8.92 1.35
C VAL A 47 -15.58 9.87 1.53
N GLY A 48 -14.57 9.45 2.30
CA GLY A 48 -13.38 10.26 2.57
C GLY A 48 -13.50 11.30 3.70
N TRP A 49 -14.55 11.26 4.52
CA TRP A 49 -14.63 12.12 5.71
C TRP A 49 -13.43 11.92 6.64
N LYS A 50 -12.82 13.05 7.04
CA LYS A 50 -11.75 13.10 8.03
C LYS A 50 -12.19 13.96 9.20
N CYS A 51 -11.94 13.48 10.42
CA CYS A 51 -12.19 14.28 11.62
C CYS A 51 -11.35 15.57 11.58
N PRO A 52 -11.94 16.77 11.76
CA PRO A 52 -11.18 18.04 11.74
C PRO A 52 -10.07 18.12 12.81
N VAL A 53 -10.23 17.40 13.93
CA VAL A 53 -9.29 17.40 15.06
C VAL A 53 -8.24 16.31 14.90
N HIS A 54 -8.68 15.07 14.71
CA HIS A 54 -7.80 13.90 14.76
C HIS A 54 -7.37 13.40 13.38
N ARG A 55 -7.90 13.98 12.29
CA ARG A 55 -7.66 13.62 10.88
C ARG A 55 -7.84 12.14 10.54
N GLY A 56 -8.43 11.37 11.46
CA GLY A 56 -8.68 9.94 11.30
C GLY A 56 -9.71 9.67 10.21
N PHE A 57 -9.53 8.53 9.56
CA PHE A 57 -10.43 8.02 8.54
C PHE A 57 -11.53 7.20 9.21
N GLY A 58 -12.77 7.30 8.74
CA GLY A 58 -13.84 6.47 9.25
C GLY A 58 -15.10 6.55 8.42
N ASN A 59 -15.57 5.40 7.95
CA ASN A 59 -16.78 5.25 7.14
C ASN A 59 -18.08 5.63 7.88
N LEU A 60 -17.97 5.93 9.17
CA LEU A 60 -19.08 6.23 10.07
C LEU A 60 -19.32 7.73 10.25
N ASN A 61 -18.50 8.60 9.63
CA ASN A 61 -18.55 10.05 9.82
C ASN A 61 -18.51 10.47 11.31
N ARG A 62 -17.90 9.64 12.16
CA ARG A 62 -17.78 9.84 13.61
C ARG A 62 -16.38 9.48 14.08
N CYS A 63 -15.77 10.38 14.81
CA CYS A 63 -14.43 10.17 15.35
C CYS A 63 -14.47 9.13 16.47
N ALA A 64 -13.51 8.19 16.46
CA ALA A 64 -13.38 7.17 17.49
C ALA A 64 -12.74 7.71 18.78
N TRP A 65 -12.07 8.86 18.73
CA TRP A 65 -11.39 9.45 19.88
C TRP A 65 -12.36 9.84 21.00
N PRO A 66 -12.17 9.34 22.24
CA PRO A 66 -12.98 9.76 23.38
C PRO A 66 -12.96 11.28 23.57
N GLY A 67 -14.13 11.88 23.83
CA GLY A 67 -14.26 13.32 24.06
C GLY A 67 -14.16 14.21 22.81
N CYS A 68 -13.98 13.64 21.62
CA CYS A 68 -13.96 14.41 20.38
C CYS A 68 -15.36 15.02 20.08
N PRO A 69 -15.48 16.32 19.74
CA PRO A 69 -16.77 16.95 19.43
C PRO A 69 -17.45 16.37 18.17
N HIS A 70 -16.66 15.76 17.29
CA HIS A 70 -17.15 15.02 16.11
C HIS A 70 -17.28 13.51 16.35
N GLY A 71 -17.21 13.05 17.61
CA GLY A 71 -17.33 11.64 17.99
C GLY A 71 -18.69 11.31 18.60
N VAL A 72 -18.74 10.18 19.30
CA VAL A 72 -19.85 9.78 20.19
C VAL A 72 -19.28 9.42 21.56
N ALA A 73 -20.07 9.56 22.63
CA ALA A 73 -19.59 9.28 23.99
C ALA A 73 -19.43 7.76 24.22
N GLU A 74 -20.33 6.98 23.62
CA GLU A 74 -20.42 5.55 23.72
C GLU A 74 -19.19 4.84 23.14
N ASN A 75 -18.90 3.65 23.67
CA ASN A 75 -17.82 2.78 23.16
C ASN A 75 -18.28 1.88 22.00
N SER A 76 -19.54 1.98 21.58
CA SER A 76 -20.07 1.27 20.43
C SER A 76 -21.16 2.08 19.75
N LEU A 77 -21.27 1.90 18.44
CA LEU A 77 -22.30 2.52 17.61
C LEU A 77 -22.82 1.53 16.58
N GLU A 78 -24.09 1.66 16.24
CA GLU A 78 -24.74 0.89 15.18
C GLU A 78 -24.90 1.74 13.92
N ALA A 79 -24.50 1.17 12.78
CA ALA A 79 -24.64 1.80 11.48
C ALA A 79 -25.21 0.81 10.47
N ASN A 80 -26.02 1.31 9.52
CA ASN A 80 -26.44 0.50 8.39
C ASN A 80 -25.22 0.17 7.54
N SER A 81 -25.08 -1.09 7.16
CA SER A 81 -23.99 -1.50 6.29
C SER A 81 -24.18 -0.89 4.89
N MET A 82 -23.08 -0.54 4.23
CA MET A 82 -23.07 0.19 2.96
C MET A 82 -23.56 -0.68 1.78
N ILE A 83 -23.83 -1.96 2.02
CA ILE A 83 -24.28 -2.93 1.02
C ILE A 83 -25.81 -2.95 0.98
N PRO A 84 -26.46 -2.74 -0.18
CA PRO A 84 -27.91 -2.85 -0.31
C PRO A 84 -28.42 -4.23 0.18
N GLY A 85 -29.34 -4.23 1.17
CA GLY A 85 -29.93 -5.46 1.72
C GLY A 85 -29.19 -6.09 2.92
N SER A 86 -28.11 -5.47 3.40
CA SER A 86 -27.36 -5.92 4.58
C SER A 86 -28.00 -5.45 5.90
N LYS A 87 -27.69 -6.16 7.01
CA LYS A 87 -28.16 -5.83 8.36
C LYS A 87 -27.33 -4.69 8.95
N THR A 88 -27.91 -3.99 9.93
CA THR A 88 -27.19 -3.05 10.80
C THR A 88 -25.97 -3.73 11.44
N GLU A 89 -24.80 -3.10 11.33
CA GLU A 89 -23.53 -3.55 11.90
C GLU A 89 -23.20 -2.77 13.17
N THR A 90 -22.64 -3.45 14.17
CA THR A 90 -22.15 -2.82 15.39
C THR A 90 -20.65 -2.58 15.29
N PHE A 91 -20.25 -1.33 15.47
CA PHE A 91 -18.86 -0.91 15.55
C PHE A 91 -18.49 -0.63 17.00
N CYS A 92 -17.35 -1.15 17.43
CA CYS A 92 -16.77 -0.96 18.74
C CYS A 92 -15.54 -0.07 18.64
N ARG A 93 -15.36 0.81 19.63
CA ARG A 93 -14.14 1.62 19.78
C ARG A 93 -13.00 0.70 20.17
N VAL A 94 -11.95 0.68 19.37
CA VAL A 94 -10.71 -0.05 19.65
C VAL A 94 -9.60 0.97 19.87
N VAL A 95 -8.76 0.68 20.87
CA VAL A 95 -7.55 1.45 21.18
C VAL A 95 -6.31 0.61 20.87
N TRP A 96 -5.33 1.29 20.30
CA TRP A 96 -4.01 0.80 19.97
C TRP A 96 -2.96 1.65 20.65
N TYR A 97 -1.88 1.01 21.09
CA TYR A 97 -0.76 1.69 21.73
C TYR A 97 0.48 1.61 20.84
N GLY A 98 1.18 2.74 20.70
CA GLY A 98 2.49 2.80 20.05
C GLY A 98 3.59 2.32 20.98
N LEU A 99 4.82 2.20 20.45
CA LEU A 99 6.00 1.81 21.24
C LEU A 99 6.30 2.78 22.40
N GLY A 100 5.87 4.05 22.31
CA GLY A 100 6.00 5.06 23.35
C GLY A 100 4.77 5.19 24.25
N GLY A 101 3.77 4.33 24.11
CA GLY A 101 2.51 4.37 24.86
C GLY A 101 1.47 5.35 24.29
N GLU A 102 1.72 5.98 23.15
CA GLU A 102 0.74 6.89 22.54
C GLU A 102 -0.48 6.13 22.03
N GLU A 103 -1.66 6.74 22.14
CA GLU A 103 -2.92 6.10 21.80
C GLU A 103 -3.37 6.41 20.37
N TYR A 104 -3.95 5.41 19.71
CA TYR A 104 -4.70 5.57 18.48
C TYR A 104 -6.06 4.87 18.60
N PHE A 105 -7.13 5.59 18.30
CA PHE A 105 -8.50 5.10 18.37
C PHE A 105 -9.10 4.94 16.98
N GLU A 106 -9.80 3.83 16.76
CA GLU A 106 -10.59 3.59 15.57
C GLU A 106 -11.87 2.79 15.86
N TRP A 107 -12.79 2.79 14.90
CA TRP A 107 -14.00 1.97 14.95
C TRP A 107 -13.78 0.66 14.23
N GLN A 108 -14.03 -0.46 14.90
CA GLN A 108 -13.95 -1.79 14.29
C GLN A 108 -15.23 -2.60 14.50
N THR A 109 -15.60 -3.38 13.50
CA THR A 109 -16.67 -4.37 13.61
C THR A 109 -16.09 -5.70 14.05
N ASN A 110 -16.88 -6.54 14.71
CA ASN A 110 -16.52 -7.92 15.04
C ASN A 110 -16.64 -8.91 13.86
N VAL A 111 -16.89 -8.44 12.64
CA VAL A 111 -17.05 -9.28 11.45
C VAL A 111 -15.74 -9.92 11.00
N MET A 112 -14.62 -9.21 11.14
CA MET A 112 -13.28 -9.69 10.79
C MET A 112 -12.39 -9.65 12.03
N PRO A 113 -11.37 -10.53 12.11
CA PRO A 113 -10.32 -10.42 13.12
C PRO A 113 -9.64 -9.04 13.09
N THR A 114 -9.23 -8.57 14.26
CA THR A 114 -8.54 -7.29 14.46
C THR A 114 -7.22 -7.22 13.68
N TRP A 115 -6.49 -8.33 13.56
CA TRP A 115 -5.22 -8.37 12.82
C TRP A 115 -5.35 -8.02 11.33
N PHE A 116 -6.53 -8.16 10.72
CA PHE A 116 -6.79 -7.71 9.35
C PHE A 116 -6.84 -6.19 9.20
N ARG A 117 -6.98 -5.44 10.31
CA ARG A 117 -7.20 -3.99 10.31
C ARG A 117 -5.98 -3.20 10.78
N LEU A 118 -4.79 -3.80 10.75
CA LEU A 118 -3.57 -3.17 11.26
C LEU A 118 -3.05 -1.99 10.43
N HIS A 119 -3.50 -1.84 9.19
CA HIS A 119 -3.06 -0.74 8.31
C HIS A 119 -3.28 0.66 8.92
N GLY A 120 -4.45 0.92 9.49
CA GLY A 120 -4.79 2.20 10.13
C GLY A 120 -3.86 2.57 11.29
N PRO A 121 -3.79 1.76 12.36
CA PRO A 121 -2.87 2.01 13.48
C PRO A 121 -1.41 2.01 13.03
N PHE A 122 -0.99 1.10 12.15
CA PHE A 122 0.38 1.07 11.66
C PHE A 122 0.77 2.39 11.00
N ASN A 123 -0.02 2.87 10.04
CA ASN A 123 0.26 4.14 9.37
C ASN A 123 0.27 5.33 10.35
N HIS A 124 -0.61 5.33 11.35
CA HIS A 124 -0.64 6.39 12.36
C HIS A 124 0.70 6.54 13.08
N PHE A 125 1.28 5.42 13.53
CA PHE A 125 2.55 5.40 14.26
C PHE A 125 3.76 5.48 13.33
N ALA A 126 3.72 4.80 12.18
CA ALA A 126 4.79 4.77 11.18
C ALA A 126 5.09 6.16 10.60
N ARG A 127 4.09 7.03 10.45
CA ARG A 127 4.30 8.41 9.95
C ARG A 127 5.28 9.20 10.81
N LYS A 128 5.35 8.94 12.12
CA LYS A 128 6.29 9.65 13.01
C LYS A 128 7.75 9.23 12.78
N ILE A 129 7.96 8.07 12.14
CA ILE A 129 9.28 7.51 11.82
C ILE A 129 9.68 7.91 10.40
N ARG A 130 8.71 7.89 9.47
CA ARG A 130 8.93 8.25 8.07
C ARG A 130 9.14 9.76 7.91
N GLU A 131 9.93 10.13 6.91
CA GLU A 131 10.11 11.53 6.55
C GLU A 131 8.90 12.05 5.78
N HIS A 132 8.33 13.16 6.25
CA HIS A 132 7.25 13.84 5.55
C HIS A 132 7.81 14.94 4.66
N VAL A 133 7.84 14.67 3.36
CA VAL A 133 8.11 15.68 2.34
C VAL A 133 7.03 15.55 1.29
N THR A 134 6.22 16.59 1.14
CA THR A 134 5.26 16.71 0.03
C THR A 134 6.03 16.77 -1.27
N ILE A 135 5.66 15.90 -2.22
CA ILE A 135 6.17 15.92 -3.58
C ILE A 135 4.98 16.15 -4.50
N ASP A 136 5.11 17.11 -5.40
CA ASP A 136 4.06 17.42 -6.38
C ASP A 136 4.16 16.46 -7.57
N GLN A 137 5.39 16.07 -7.94
CA GLN A 137 5.66 15.12 -9.00
C GLN A 137 6.66 14.04 -8.58
N MET A 138 6.52 12.86 -9.19
CA MET A 138 7.45 11.75 -9.13
C MET A 138 7.92 11.38 -10.55
N PHE A 139 9.18 10.97 -10.70
CA PHE A 139 9.82 10.83 -12.00
C PHE A 139 10.21 9.38 -12.27
N HIS A 140 9.67 8.80 -13.33
CA HIS A 140 10.11 7.49 -13.81
C HIS A 140 11.21 7.66 -14.85
N TYR A 141 12.43 7.23 -14.50
CA TYR A 141 13.55 7.23 -15.44
C TYR A 141 13.47 6.00 -16.34
N THR A 142 13.61 6.21 -17.65
CA THR A 142 13.40 5.14 -18.63
C THR A 142 14.10 5.42 -19.98
N SER A 143 14.13 4.40 -20.83
CA SER A 143 14.62 4.50 -22.20
C SER A 143 13.57 5.09 -23.14
N ALA A 144 13.97 5.43 -24.37
CA ALA A 144 13.02 5.85 -25.41
C ALA A 144 11.95 4.78 -25.69
N ASP A 145 12.32 3.50 -25.77
CA ASP A 145 11.39 2.38 -25.94
C ASP A 145 10.44 2.22 -24.73
N GLY A 146 10.95 2.48 -23.52
CA GLY A 146 10.16 2.48 -22.30
C GLY A 146 9.10 3.57 -22.31
N ALA A 147 9.49 4.80 -22.64
CA ALA A 147 8.57 5.93 -22.80
C ALA A 147 7.53 5.67 -23.90
N LEU A 148 7.95 5.13 -25.05
CA LEU A 148 7.07 4.73 -26.14
C LEU A 148 6.01 3.72 -25.67
N SER A 149 6.44 2.68 -24.96
CA SER A 149 5.55 1.65 -24.41
C SER A 149 4.53 2.23 -23.43
N ILE A 150 4.97 3.08 -22.50
CA ILE A 150 4.09 3.69 -21.48
C ILE A 150 3.03 4.57 -22.15
N LEU A 151 3.45 5.43 -23.08
CA LEU A 151 2.56 6.41 -23.70
C LEU A 151 1.55 5.80 -24.68
N GLN A 152 1.99 4.85 -25.51
CA GLN A 152 1.10 4.21 -26.48
C GLN A 152 0.12 3.25 -25.83
N SER A 153 0.51 2.60 -24.72
CA SER A 153 -0.41 1.73 -23.99
C SER A 153 -1.30 2.50 -23.02
N GLY A 154 -0.87 3.69 -22.56
CA GLY A 154 -1.50 4.40 -21.45
C GLY A 154 -1.40 3.64 -20.12
N ARG A 155 -0.39 2.77 -19.96
CA ARG A 155 -0.27 1.87 -18.81
C ARG A 155 1.10 1.95 -18.17
N MET A 156 1.11 1.93 -16.85
CA MET A 156 2.34 1.81 -16.07
C MET A 156 2.52 0.35 -15.63
N ARG A 157 3.71 -0.20 -15.86
CA ARG A 157 4.04 -1.58 -15.46
C ARG A 157 4.54 -1.61 -14.02
N PHE A 158 4.07 -2.61 -13.29
CA PHE A 158 4.50 -2.95 -11.95
C PHE A 158 5.21 -4.30 -12.01
N THR A 159 6.52 -4.28 -11.75
CA THR A 159 7.35 -5.50 -11.83
C THR A 159 7.23 -6.28 -10.54
N ASP A 160 7.18 -7.61 -10.63
CA ASP A 160 7.22 -8.50 -9.47
C ASP A 160 8.47 -8.18 -8.63
N TYR A 161 8.29 -7.93 -7.33
CA TYR A 161 9.33 -7.44 -6.43
C TYR A 161 10.53 -8.40 -6.38
N ALA A 162 10.30 -9.70 -6.55
CA ALA A 162 11.35 -10.70 -6.56
C ALA A 162 12.24 -10.68 -7.83
N PHE A 163 11.82 -9.94 -8.85
CA PHE A 163 12.51 -9.83 -10.15
C PHE A 163 13.06 -8.41 -10.40
N LEU A 164 13.19 -7.59 -9.36
CA LEU A 164 13.91 -6.32 -9.47
C LEU A 164 15.41 -6.52 -9.73
N ASN A 165 16.03 -5.47 -10.26
CA ASN A 165 17.46 -5.48 -10.62
C ASN A 165 18.39 -5.76 -9.42
N ASP A 166 17.98 -5.44 -8.20
CA ASP A 166 18.74 -5.74 -6.98
C ASP A 166 18.02 -6.81 -6.16
N THR A 167 18.37 -8.07 -6.42
CA THR A 167 17.85 -9.23 -5.69
C THR A 167 18.21 -9.22 -4.20
N ARG A 168 19.13 -8.33 -3.77
CA ARG A 168 19.50 -8.18 -2.36
C ARG A 168 18.53 -7.30 -1.58
N GLU A 169 17.63 -6.55 -2.22
CA GLU A 169 16.67 -5.70 -1.49
C GLU A 169 15.75 -6.53 -0.59
N ILE A 170 15.25 -7.67 -1.09
CA ILE A 170 14.43 -8.58 -0.28
C ILE A 170 15.25 -9.20 0.84
N ALA A 171 16.45 -9.71 0.53
CA ALA A 171 17.34 -10.29 1.53
C ALA A 171 17.66 -9.29 2.65
N HIS A 172 17.98 -8.04 2.30
CA HIS A 172 18.22 -6.95 3.24
C HIS A 172 17.03 -6.72 4.18
N GLY A 173 15.81 -6.68 3.65
CA GLY A 173 14.62 -6.53 4.49
C GLY A 173 14.34 -7.73 5.38
N ILE A 174 14.56 -8.96 4.88
CA ILE A 174 14.45 -10.19 5.68
C ILE A 174 15.48 -10.17 6.81
N ASP A 175 16.70 -9.71 6.55
CA ASP A 175 17.76 -9.58 7.55
C ASP A 175 17.38 -8.60 8.67
N ILE A 176 16.67 -7.52 8.34
CA ILE A 176 16.13 -6.56 9.33
C ILE A 176 15.00 -7.19 10.15
N ILE A 177 14.10 -7.93 9.52
CA ILE A 177 13.05 -8.66 10.25
C ILE A 177 13.70 -9.65 11.22
N ARG A 178 14.74 -10.38 10.76
CA ARG A 178 15.50 -11.31 11.58
C ARG A 178 16.15 -10.59 12.76
N SER A 179 16.83 -9.47 12.53
CA SER A 179 17.51 -8.73 13.60
C SER A 179 16.52 -8.27 14.68
N VAL A 180 15.34 -7.78 14.30
CA VAL A 180 14.29 -7.37 15.25
C VAL A 180 13.73 -8.57 16.03
N LEU A 181 13.51 -9.71 15.37
CA LEU A 181 12.96 -10.92 16.01
C LEU A 181 13.95 -11.65 16.93
N THR A 182 15.27 -11.40 16.81
CA THR A 182 16.26 -11.95 17.77
C THR A 182 16.14 -11.33 19.16
N ASN A 183 15.61 -10.11 19.25
CA ASN A 183 15.30 -9.49 20.54
C ASN A 183 14.00 -10.07 21.10
N GLU A 184 14.11 -10.85 22.19
CA GLU A 184 12.99 -11.59 22.79
C GLU A 184 11.77 -10.72 23.10
N LYS A 185 11.94 -9.42 23.37
CA LYS A 185 10.82 -8.50 23.64
C LYS A 185 9.82 -8.41 22.48
N HIS A 186 10.26 -8.63 21.25
CA HIS A 186 9.42 -8.53 20.05
C HIS A 186 8.82 -9.87 19.64
N ALA A 187 9.39 -10.99 20.07
CA ALA A 187 8.87 -12.33 19.79
C ALA A 187 8.04 -12.92 20.94
N ALA A 188 8.29 -12.51 22.19
CA ALA A 188 7.61 -13.04 23.36
C ALA A 188 6.13 -12.63 23.40
N GLY A 189 5.26 -13.59 23.73
CA GLY A 189 3.82 -13.37 23.87
C GLY A 189 3.02 -13.41 22.57
N SER A 190 3.66 -13.53 21.40
CA SER A 190 3.02 -13.74 20.10
C SER A 190 3.35 -15.12 19.55
N ARG A 191 2.32 -15.94 19.32
CA ARG A 191 2.51 -17.29 18.74
C ARG A 191 2.92 -17.20 17.28
N ALA A 192 2.26 -16.33 16.51
CA ALA A 192 2.61 -16.11 15.10
C ALA A 192 4.04 -15.56 14.95
N SER A 193 4.47 -14.62 15.79
CA SER A 193 5.85 -14.09 15.74
C SER A 193 6.89 -15.15 16.11
N THR A 194 6.56 -16.04 17.07
CA THR A 194 7.41 -17.19 17.40
C THR A 194 7.54 -18.16 16.23
N LYS A 195 6.43 -18.48 15.55
CA LYS A 195 6.44 -19.31 14.35
C LYS A 195 7.19 -18.64 13.20
N LEU A 196 6.93 -17.36 12.94
CA LEU A 196 7.64 -16.57 11.93
C LEU A 196 9.15 -16.67 12.14
N ARG A 197 9.63 -16.46 13.37
CA ARG A 197 11.06 -16.56 13.68
C ARG A 197 11.64 -17.94 13.33
N SER A 198 10.88 -19.01 13.57
CA SER A 198 11.33 -20.38 13.25
C SER A 198 11.31 -20.72 11.77
N HIS A 199 10.50 -20.04 10.95
CA HIS A 199 10.31 -20.35 9.52
C HIS A 199 10.77 -19.22 8.60
N LEU A 200 11.42 -18.18 9.13
CA LEU A 200 11.82 -17.00 8.35
C LEU A 200 12.75 -17.38 7.20
N ASP A 201 13.63 -18.37 7.43
CA ASP A 201 14.56 -18.87 6.40
C ASP A 201 13.88 -19.77 5.36
N GLU A 202 12.65 -20.20 5.61
CA GLU A 202 11.80 -20.97 4.68
C GLU A 202 10.85 -20.07 3.88
N VAL A 203 10.78 -18.77 4.21
CA VAL A 203 10.00 -17.80 3.44
C VAL A 203 10.64 -17.69 2.07
N ASP A 204 10.04 -18.36 1.09
CA ASP A 204 10.42 -18.17 -0.31
C ASP A 204 9.93 -16.78 -0.76
N PRO A 205 10.84 -15.83 -1.00
CA PRO A 205 10.47 -14.48 -1.44
C PRO A 205 9.85 -14.47 -2.84
N PHE A 206 10.01 -15.55 -3.61
CA PHE A 206 9.37 -15.75 -4.91
C PHE A 206 7.97 -16.39 -4.81
N SER A 207 7.54 -16.78 -3.61
CA SER A 207 6.27 -17.49 -3.41
C SER A 207 5.12 -16.58 -2.96
N SER A 208 3.92 -16.87 -3.49
CA SER A 208 2.55 -16.56 -3.00
C SER A 208 2.13 -15.12 -2.64
N TYR A 209 3.03 -14.18 -2.41
CA TYR A 209 2.68 -12.86 -1.85
C TYR A 209 2.46 -11.77 -2.91
N GLN A 210 2.67 -12.09 -4.20
CA GLN A 210 2.28 -11.30 -5.37
C GLN A 210 2.43 -9.78 -5.14
N ILE A 211 3.65 -9.37 -4.78
CA ILE A 211 4.03 -7.97 -4.56
C ILE A 211 4.65 -7.46 -5.86
N TYR A 212 4.08 -6.41 -6.41
CA TYR A 212 4.55 -5.74 -7.60
C TYR A 212 4.85 -4.28 -7.30
N THR A 213 5.87 -3.72 -7.93
CA THR A 213 6.29 -2.34 -7.68
C THR A 213 6.59 -1.57 -8.96
N ALA A 214 6.29 -0.28 -8.92
CA ALA A 214 6.75 0.72 -9.86
C ALA A 214 7.61 1.75 -9.10
N SER A 215 8.84 1.92 -9.56
CA SER A 215 9.82 2.83 -8.95
C SER A 215 9.90 4.16 -9.68
N PHE A 216 9.98 5.22 -8.88
CA PHE A 216 10.12 6.60 -9.30
C PHE A 216 11.20 7.28 -8.46
N SER A 217 11.67 8.45 -8.88
CA SER A 217 12.48 9.34 -8.07
C SER A 217 11.69 10.59 -7.73
N SER A 218 11.94 11.16 -6.55
CA SER A 218 11.48 12.52 -6.24
C SER A 218 12.33 13.62 -6.89
N LYS A 219 13.37 13.26 -7.65
CA LYS A 219 14.23 14.20 -8.40
C LYS A 219 13.96 14.07 -9.90
N SER A 220 13.77 15.21 -10.57
CA SER A 220 13.50 15.28 -12.02
C SER A 220 14.76 15.17 -12.86
N ASP A 221 15.84 15.85 -12.44
CA ASP A 221 17.11 15.91 -13.15
C ASP A 221 18.23 15.26 -12.33
N SER A 222 18.57 14.02 -12.68
CA SER A 222 19.58 13.24 -11.98
C SER A 222 20.49 12.50 -12.95
N LEU A 223 21.74 12.94 -13.02
CA LEU A 223 22.77 12.33 -13.88
C LEU A 223 22.97 10.84 -13.61
N SER A 224 22.94 10.41 -12.34
CA SER A 224 23.10 9.00 -11.99
C SER A 224 21.93 8.18 -12.54
N GLN A 225 20.71 8.68 -12.40
CA GLN A 225 19.51 8.01 -12.89
C GLN A 225 19.46 7.96 -14.42
N PHE A 226 19.79 9.06 -15.11
CA PHE A 226 19.84 9.07 -16.58
C PHE A 226 20.83 8.04 -17.14
N ARG A 227 21.98 7.87 -16.48
CA ARG A 227 22.99 6.89 -16.88
C ARG A 227 22.54 5.44 -16.64
N LEU A 228 21.81 5.20 -15.56
CA LEU A 228 21.41 3.85 -15.17
C LEU A 228 20.18 3.35 -15.94
N TYR A 229 19.17 4.21 -16.13
CA TYR A 229 17.85 3.78 -16.61
C TYR A 229 17.49 4.27 -18.01
N GLY A 230 18.10 5.36 -18.46
CA GLY A 230 17.88 5.89 -19.80
C GLY A 230 17.70 7.41 -19.82
N PRO A 231 17.67 8.02 -21.03
CA PRO A 231 17.78 9.46 -21.19
C PRO A 231 16.48 10.22 -20.94
N LEU A 232 15.42 9.59 -20.43
CA LEU A 232 14.13 10.23 -20.21
C LEU A 232 13.72 10.09 -18.75
N ALA A 233 13.19 11.16 -18.17
CA ALA A 233 12.51 11.15 -16.87
C ALA A 233 11.07 11.65 -17.07
N ILE A 234 10.09 10.75 -16.96
CA ILE A 234 8.67 11.09 -17.12
C ILE A 234 8.11 11.47 -15.76
N GLY A 235 7.64 12.71 -15.64
CA GLY A 235 7.05 13.30 -14.45
C GLY A 235 5.55 13.03 -14.36
N PHE A 236 5.18 12.38 -13.28
CA PHE A 236 3.85 11.93 -12.90
C PHE A 236 3.35 12.79 -11.74
N GLU A 237 2.10 13.22 -11.76
CA GLU A 237 1.50 13.90 -10.59
C GLU A 237 1.56 12.99 -9.36
N THR A 238 1.65 13.56 -8.16
CA THR A 238 1.62 12.75 -6.94
C THR A 238 0.21 12.70 -6.40
N ASP A 239 -0.67 12.00 -7.12
CA ASP A 239 -2.03 11.77 -6.67
C ASP A 239 -2.31 10.26 -6.55
N PRO A 240 -2.64 9.75 -5.35
CA PRO A 240 -3.03 8.35 -5.14
C PRO A 240 -4.33 7.95 -5.86
N THR A 241 -5.15 8.89 -6.34
CA THR A 241 -6.48 8.59 -6.94
C THR A 241 -6.41 7.68 -8.16
N TRP A 242 -5.23 7.50 -8.76
CA TRP A 242 -5.01 6.66 -9.94
C TRP A 242 -5.29 5.18 -9.66
N PHE A 243 -5.33 4.82 -8.37
CA PHE A 243 -5.58 3.46 -7.89
C PHE A 243 -6.85 3.39 -7.02
N SER A 244 -7.73 4.39 -7.12
CA SER A 244 -8.96 4.47 -6.34
C SER A 244 -9.97 3.34 -6.62
N ASP A 245 -9.73 2.47 -7.61
CA ASP A 245 -10.47 1.21 -7.77
C ASP A 245 -9.57 0.01 -8.13
N SER A 246 -8.49 -0.18 -7.37
CA SER A 246 -7.60 -1.34 -7.56
C SER A 246 -8.16 -2.65 -7.01
N LYS A 247 -8.04 -3.74 -7.77
CA LYS A 247 -8.28 -5.15 -7.35
C LYS A 247 -7.43 -5.55 -6.15
N GLY A 248 -6.22 -4.99 -6.09
CA GLY A 248 -5.19 -5.19 -5.07
C GLY A 248 -5.09 -4.03 -4.04
N ASP A 249 -4.23 -4.18 -3.03
CA ASP A 249 -3.86 -3.10 -2.12
C ASP A 249 -2.73 -2.31 -2.76
N VAL A 250 -2.90 -0.99 -2.91
CA VAL A 250 -1.86 -0.12 -3.45
C VAL A 250 -1.32 0.76 -2.35
N HIS A 251 -0.01 0.75 -2.14
CA HIS A 251 0.69 1.64 -1.21
C HIS A 251 1.60 2.55 -1.99
N PHE A 252 1.72 3.78 -1.51
CA PHE A 252 2.62 4.77 -2.05
C PHE A 252 3.44 5.36 -0.91
N ASP A 253 4.76 5.30 -1.02
CA ASP A 253 5.64 5.92 -0.05
C ASP A 253 7.06 6.10 -0.60
N ARG A 254 7.85 6.91 0.11
CA ARG A 254 9.30 7.01 -0.07
C ARG A 254 9.97 5.74 0.43
N VAL A 255 11.04 5.36 -0.25
CA VAL A 255 11.93 4.31 0.23
C VAL A 255 12.64 4.79 1.51
N VAL A 256 12.69 3.91 2.50
CA VAL A 256 13.38 4.12 3.76
C VAL A 256 14.79 3.56 3.61
N TYR A 257 15.79 4.41 3.77
CA TYR A 257 17.21 4.04 3.64
C TYR A 257 17.90 3.82 5.01
N ASP A 258 17.43 4.50 6.05
CA ASP A 258 18.00 4.49 7.39
C ASP A 258 17.70 3.16 8.12
N PRO A 259 18.72 2.37 8.51
CA PRO A 259 18.51 1.07 9.15
C PRO A 259 17.79 1.11 10.50
N ASP A 260 17.97 2.20 11.27
CA ASP A 260 17.30 2.37 12.55
C ASP A 260 15.80 2.64 12.33
N LYS A 261 15.47 3.48 11.33
CA LYS A 261 14.07 3.70 10.93
C LYS A 261 13.43 2.43 10.38
N GLN A 262 14.16 1.66 9.57
CA GLN A 262 13.69 0.36 9.04
C GLN A 262 13.35 -0.60 10.19
N SER A 263 14.27 -0.78 11.14
CA SER A 263 14.06 -1.64 12.32
C SER A 263 12.87 -1.16 13.15
N ARG A 264 12.76 0.15 13.39
CA ARG A 264 11.66 0.75 14.16
C ARG A 264 10.29 0.53 13.52
N LEU A 265 10.20 0.54 12.19
CA LEU A 265 8.96 0.25 11.48
C LEU A 265 8.53 -1.22 11.69
N ILE A 266 9.47 -2.16 11.62
CA ILE A 266 9.19 -3.58 11.92
C ILE A 266 8.78 -3.75 13.39
N GLU A 267 9.47 -3.10 14.33
CA GLU A 267 9.11 -3.13 15.76
C GLU A 267 7.67 -2.64 16.01
N VAL A 268 7.29 -1.51 15.39
CA VAL A 268 5.91 -0.98 15.49
C VAL A 268 4.91 -1.99 14.95
N PHE A 269 5.17 -2.57 13.77
CA PHE A 269 4.24 -3.53 13.18
C PHE A 269 4.06 -4.78 14.05
N LEU A 270 5.15 -5.40 14.50
CA LEU A 270 5.10 -6.57 15.39
C LEU A 270 4.41 -6.26 16.72
N HIS A 271 4.63 -5.06 17.27
CA HIS A 271 3.97 -4.61 18.50
C HIS A 271 2.44 -4.50 18.33
N LEU A 272 1.98 -3.92 17.22
CA LEU A 272 0.55 -3.84 16.90
C LEU A 272 -0.03 -5.22 16.59
N PHE A 273 0.71 -6.06 15.88
CA PHE A 273 0.29 -7.42 15.59
C PHE A 273 0.05 -8.23 16.87
N ARG A 274 0.96 -8.14 17.85
CA ARG A 274 0.76 -8.78 19.16
C ARG A 274 -0.50 -8.26 19.86
N GLN A 275 -0.75 -6.94 19.84
CA GLN A 275 -1.99 -6.38 20.38
C GLN A 275 -3.23 -6.92 19.67
N SER A 276 -3.16 -7.18 18.35
CA SER A 276 -4.28 -7.80 17.64
C SER A 276 -4.51 -9.24 18.06
N GLU A 277 -3.46 -10.05 18.27
CA GLU A 277 -3.60 -11.42 18.75
C GLU A 277 -4.25 -11.47 20.15
N GLU A 278 -3.87 -10.55 21.04
CA GLU A 278 -4.47 -10.43 22.37
C GLU A 278 -5.96 -10.06 22.28
N LYS A 279 -6.34 -9.16 21.37
CA LYS A 279 -7.74 -8.76 21.12
C LYS A 279 -8.56 -9.87 20.44
N ASP A 280 -7.90 -10.69 19.61
CA ASP A 280 -8.49 -11.78 18.84
C ASP A 280 -8.31 -13.15 19.51
N ALA A 281 -7.83 -13.23 20.76
CA ALA A 281 -7.43 -14.47 21.41
C ALA A 281 -8.53 -15.56 21.41
N ALA A 282 -9.80 -15.16 21.49
CA ALA A 282 -10.94 -16.06 21.41
C ALA A 282 -11.28 -16.53 19.97
N LEU A 283 -10.83 -15.80 18.95
CA LEU A 283 -11.07 -16.08 17.53
C LEU A 283 -9.99 -16.98 16.92
N ILE A 284 -8.74 -16.90 17.38
CA ILE A 284 -7.54 -17.57 16.80
C ILE A 284 -7.33 -19.02 17.31
N ALA A 285 -8.29 -19.62 18.02
CA ALA A 285 -8.13 -21.01 18.47
C ALA A 285 -8.14 -22.02 17.29
N GLY A 286 -7.04 -22.76 17.11
CA GLY A 286 -6.86 -23.88 16.15
C GLY A 286 -5.72 -23.70 15.13
N ASP A 287 -5.11 -24.80 14.70
CA ASP A 287 -3.90 -24.81 13.85
C ASP A 287 -4.07 -24.14 12.48
N GLU A 288 -5.22 -24.30 11.84
CA GLU A 288 -5.53 -23.70 10.53
C GLU A 288 -5.59 -22.17 10.60
N LYS A 289 -6.23 -21.63 11.64
CA LYS A 289 -6.33 -20.18 11.85
C LYS A 289 -4.97 -19.57 12.18
N GLU A 290 -4.13 -20.30 12.90
CA GLU A 290 -2.77 -19.89 13.23
C GLU A 290 -1.88 -19.81 11.98
N ARG A 291 -2.05 -20.73 11.01
CA ARG A 291 -1.37 -20.67 9.71
C ARG A 291 -1.77 -19.42 8.93
N VAL A 292 -3.07 -19.18 8.76
CA VAL A 292 -3.58 -17.98 8.05
C VAL A 292 -3.08 -16.69 8.68
N THR A 293 -3.05 -16.63 10.02
CA THR A 293 -2.54 -15.48 10.78
C THR A 293 -1.04 -15.27 10.53
N THR A 294 -0.26 -16.35 10.43
CA THR A 294 1.18 -16.30 10.12
C THR A 294 1.45 -15.89 8.67
N ASP A 295 0.70 -16.44 7.70
CA ASP A 295 0.81 -16.07 6.29
C ASP A 295 0.47 -14.59 6.08
N TYR A 296 -0.56 -14.09 6.77
CA TYR A 296 -0.88 -12.66 6.77
C TYR A 296 0.26 -11.83 7.36
N LEU A 297 0.80 -12.21 8.53
CA LEU A 297 1.95 -11.53 9.14
C LEU A 297 3.14 -11.43 8.17
N ILE A 298 3.52 -12.52 7.51
CA ILE A 298 4.58 -12.54 6.50
C ILE A 298 4.27 -11.58 5.36
N SER A 299 3.05 -11.64 4.81
CA SER A 299 2.64 -10.78 3.70
C SER A 299 2.76 -9.28 4.02
N GLN A 300 2.37 -8.89 5.24
CA GLN A 300 2.42 -7.50 5.67
C GLN A 300 3.87 -7.04 5.92
N LEU A 301 4.71 -7.90 6.49
CA LEU A 301 6.13 -7.62 6.67
C LEU A 301 6.86 -7.47 5.32
N LEU A 302 6.58 -8.34 4.36
CA LEU A 302 7.14 -8.23 3.00
C LEU A 302 6.67 -6.94 2.30
N ARG A 303 5.41 -6.52 2.49
CA ARG A 303 4.91 -5.21 2.02
C ARG A 303 5.65 -4.03 2.64
N ILE A 304 5.99 -4.09 3.93
CA ILE A 304 6.79 -3.05 4.58
C ILE A 304 8.23 -3.04 4.04
N VAL A 305 8.84 -4.22 3.92
CA VAL A 305 10.19 -4.42 3.36
C VAL A 305 10.31 -3.98 1.90
N ALA A 306 9.22 -4.03 1.13
CA ALA A 306 9.22 -3.52 -0.25
C ALA A 306 9.57 -2.02 -0.36
N PHE A 307 9.54 -1.29 0.76
CA PHE A 307 9.99 0.10 0.85
C PHE A 307 11.37 0.26 1.51
N PHE A 308 12.10 -0.81 1.78
CA PHE A 308 13.43 -0.74 2.38
C PHE A 308 14.51 -0.86 1.31
N LYS A 309 15.58 -0.08 1.49
CA LYS A 309 16.75 -0.14 0.61
C LYS A 309 18.01 0.19 1.39
N HIS A 310 19.15 -0.30 0.93
CA HIS A 310 20.42 -0.05 1.59
C HIS A 310 20.81 1.45 1.49
N PRO A 311 21.41 2.07 2.53
CA PRO A 311 21.77 3.50 2.56
C PRO A 311 22.56 4.02 1.36
N ALA A 312 23.40 3.16 0.77
CA ALA A 312 24.23 3.47 -0.40
C ALA A 312 23.42 3.90 -1.64
N PHE A 313 22.12 3.60 -1.70
CA PHE A 313 21.23 3.98 -2.80
C PHE A 313 20.36 5.21 -2.49
N SER A 314 20.63 5.94 -1.42
CA SER A 314 19.86 7.12 -1.02
C SER A 314 19.86 8.25 -2.08
N ASP A 315 20.88 8.28 -2.94
CA ASP A 315 20.96 9.20 -4.09
C ASP A 315 19.82 9.01 -5.11
N GLU A 316 19.18 7.85 -5.16
CA GLU A 316 18.04 7.59 -6.03
C GLU A 316 16.80 8.38 -5.61
N ARG A 317 16.71 8.76 -4.33
CA ARG A 317 15.56 9.47 -3.73
C ARG A 317 14.23 8.80 -4.11
N GLU A 318 14.24 7.48 -4.01
CA GLU A 318 13.26 6.59 -4.59
C GLU A 318 11.90 6.74 -3.88
N VAL A 319 10.86 6.70 -4.69
CA VAL A 319 9.46 6.67 -4.31
C VAL A 319 8.87 5.46 -5.00
N ARG A 320 8.16 4.61 -4.26
CA ARG A 320 7.57 3.39 -4.81
C ARG A 320 6.05 3.47 -4.74
N ILE A 321 5.42 2.95 -5.78
CA ILE A 321 4.06 2.45 -5.67
C ILE A 321 4.17 0.93 -5.59
N VAL A 322 3.66 0.34 -4.52
CA VAL A 322 3.64 -1.11 -4.27
C VAL A 322 2.21 -1.61 -4.34
N TYR A 323 1.93 -2.45 -5.31
CA TYR A 323 0.70 -3.20 -5.45
C TYR A 323 0.89 -4.60 -4.86
N SER A 324 0.05 -4.99 -3.91
CA SER A 324 0.05 -6.35 -3.37
C SER A 324 -1.32 -6.98 -3.54
N GLU A 325 -1.35 -8.17 -4.09
CA GLU A 325 -2.59 -8.93 -4.20
C GLU A 325 -3.00 -9.54 -2.86
N PRO A 326 -4.31 -9.81 -2.68
CA PRO A 326 -4.78 -10.69 -1.64
C PRO A 326 -4.02 -12.02 -1.65
N LEU A 327 -3.87 -12.63 -0.48
CA LEU A 327 -3.31 -13.98 -0.36
C LEU A 327 -4.03 -14.92 -1.33
N GLU A 328 -3.32 -15.88 -1.91
CA GLU A 328 -3.89 -16.87 -2.85
C GLU A 328 -5.12 -17.60 -2.29
N THR A 329 -5.16 -17.82 -0.96
CA THR A 329 -6.32 -18.37 -0.25
C THR A 329 -7.59 -17.53 -0.42
N MET A 330 -7.48 -16.24 -0.78
CA MET A 330 -8.60 -15.36 -1.07
C MET A 330 -9.25 -15.62 -2.44
N LYS A 331 -8.56 -16.30 -3.39
CA LYS A 331 -9.15 -16.69 -4.68
C LYS A 331 -10.36 -17.61 -4.52
N GLU A 332 -10.32 -18.49 -3.51
CA GLU A 332 -11.43 -19.39 -3.18
C GLU A 332 -12.71 -18.66 -2.79
N PHE A 333 -12.60 -17.37 -2.48
CA PHE A 333 -13.70 -16.48 -2.14
C PHE A 333 -14.09 -15.56 -3.31
N GLY A 334 -13.73 -15.90 -4.55
CA GLY A 334 -14.18 -15.16 -5.74
C GLY A 334 -13.58 -13.77 -5.89
N VAL A 335 -12.45 -13.49 -5.22
CA VAL A 335 -11.72 -12.22 -5.40
C VAL A 335 -10.97 -12.28 -6.72
N ASP A 336 -11.31 -11.37 -7.65
CA ASP A 336 -10.61 -11.24 -8.92
C ASP A 336 -9.24 -10.61 -8.72
N LEU A 337 -8.22 -11.20 -9.34
CA LEU A 337 -6.83 -10.75 -9.25
C LEU A 337 -6.42 -10.01 -10.51
N ALA A 338 -5.37 -9.21 -10.42
CA ALA A 338 -4.78 -8.63 -11.62
C ALA A 338 -4.16 -9.75 -12.45
N LYS A 339 -4.26 -9.61 -13.77
CA LYS A 339 -3.65 -10.57 -14.68
C LYS A 339 -2.13 -10.47 -14.55
N ARG A 340 -1.49 -11.61 -14.31
CA ARG A 340 -0.03 -11.74 -14.36
C ARG A 340 0.42 -11.82 -15.82
N GLN A 341 1.27 -10.89 -16.22
CA GLN A 341 1.88 -10.79 -17.55
C GLN A 341 3.39 -11.03 -17.46
N PHE A 342 4.05 -11.22 -18.60
CA PHE A 342 5.48 -11.53 -18.67
C PHE A 342 6.18 -10.74 -19.77
N ARG A 343 7.41 -10.30 -19.50
CA ARG A 343 8.28 -9.63 -20.46
C ARG A 343 9.70 -10.16 -20.41
N VAL A 344 10.44 -9.97 -21.49
CA VAL A 344 11.89 -10.24 -21.48
C VAL A 344 12.61 -8.99 -20.97
N SER A 345 13.51 -9.17 -20.00
CA SER A 345 14.42 -8.12 -19.53
C SER A 345 15.72 -8.74 -19.04
N GLY A 346 16.87 -8.24 -19.48
CA GLY A 346 18.17 -8.78 -19.08
C GLY A 346 18.37 -10.27 -19.38
N GLY A 347 17.68 -10.81 -20.39
CA GLY A 347 17.68 -12.25 -20.71
C GLY A 347 16.79 -13.12 -19.81
N LEU A 348 16.05 -12.52 -18.87
CA LEU A 348 15.12 -13.20 -17.96
C LEU A 348 13.68 -13.03 -18.43
N ILE A 349 12.82 -14.00 -18.07
CA ILE A 349 11.37 -13.87 -18.14
C ILE A 349 10.91 -13.23 -16.83
N VAL A 350 10.49 -11.96 -16.91
CA VAL A 350 10.15 -11.14 -15.76
C VAL A 350 8.63 -10.98 -15.66
N PRO A 351 8.00 -11.44 -14.56
CA PRO A 351 6.59 -11.21 -14.32
C PRO A 351 6.29 -9.74 -14.01
N PHE A 352 5.15 -9.26 -14.48
CA PHE A 352 4.64 -7.94 -14.17
C PHE A 352 3.11 -7.92 -14.21
N THR A 353 2.51 -6.90 -13.61
CA THR A 353 1.13 -6.49 -13.89
C THR A 353 1.12 -5.02 -14.29
N ASP A 354 -0.01 -4.47 -14.71
CA ASP A 354 -0.12 -3.07 -15.12
C ASP A 354 -1.36 -2.39 -14.55
N THR A 355 -1.37 -1.06 -14.63
CA THR A 355 -2.47 -0.22 -14.11
C THR A 355 -3.85 -0.61 -14.66
N PHE A 356 -3.92 -1.19 -15.86
CA PHE A 356 -5.19 -1.63 -16.46
C PHE A 356 -5.69 -2.91 -15.81
N ASP A 357 -4.84 -3.93 -15.68
CA ASP A 357 -5.18 -5.21 -15.06
C ASP A 357 -5.42 -5.09 -13.55
N MET A 358 -4.74 -4.12 -12.91
CA MET A 358 -4.92 -3.78 -11.50
C MET A 358 -6.29 -3.11 -11.23
N SER A 359 -6.93 -2.48 -12.21
CA SER A 359 -8.23 -1.81 -12.01
C SER A 359 -9.38 -2.81 -12.00
N ARG A 360 -10.37 -2.62 -11.13
CA ARG A 360 -11.69 -3.22 -11.32
C ARG A 360 -12.32 -2.50 -12.52
N GLN A 361 -12.72 -3.27 -13.53
CA GLN A 361 -13.38 -2.74 -14.71
C GLN A 361 -14.88 -3.00 -14.54
N ASN A 362 -15.75 -2.01 -14.73
CA ASN A 362 -17.18 -2.28 -14.93
C ASN A 362 -17.46 -2.53 -16.41
N ASP A 363 -18.50 -3.32 -16.71
CA ASP A 363 -18.99 -3.46 -18.08
C ASP A 363 -19.39 -2.07 -18.63
N GLY A 364 -18.66 -1.61 -19.64
CA GLY A 364 -18.87 -0.31 -20.29
C GLY A 364 -17.86 0.78 -19.95
N ASP A 365 -16.93 0.56 -19.02
CA ASP A 365 -15.83 1.50 -18.76
C ASP A 365 -14.85 1.53 -19.95
N THR A 366 -14.59 2.71 -20.48
CA THR A 366 -13.52 2.90 -21.46
C THR A 366 -12.16 2.67 -20.79
N PRO A 367 -11.27 1.81 -21.35
CA PRO A 367 -9.97 1.42 -20.78
C PRO A 367 -8.91 2.51 -20.51
N SER A 368 -9.27 3.79 -20.50
CA SER A 368 -8.33 4.87 -20.78
C SER A 368 -8.61 6.11 -19.94
N ALA A 369 -8.47 6.00 -18.61
CA ALA A 369 -7.98 7.16 -17.88
C ALA A 369 -6.52 7.36 -18.34
N LYS A 370 -6.25 8.45 -19.05
CA LYS A 370 -4.87 8.83 -19.40
C LYS A 370 -4.02 8.81 -18.13
N LEU A 371 -2.79 8.32 -18.23
CA LEU A 371 -1.85 8.45 -17.13
C LEU A 371 -1.64 9.95 -16.87
N PRO A 372 -1.70 10.43 -15.63
CA PRO A 372 -1.61 11.87 -15.32
C PRO A 372 -0.15 12.34 -15.29
N LEU A 373 0.42 12.35 -16.49
CA LEU A 373 1.71 12.94 -16.81
C LEU A 373 1.60 14.46 -16.72
N LYS A 374 2.68 15.09 -16.28
CA LYS A 374 2.80 16.55 -16.17
C LYS A 374 4.02 17.09 -16.90
N SER A 375 5.12 16.33 -16.91
CA SER A 375 6.35 16.78 -17.58
C SER A 375 7.20 15.61 -18.09
N VAL A 376 8.16 15.89 -18.96
CA VAL A 376 9.25 14.98 -19.34
C VAL A 376 10.56 15.76 -19.33
N VAL A 377 11.59 15.23 -18.66
CA VAL A 377 12.95 15.77 -18.71
C VAL A 377 13.81 14.88 -19.60
N ILE A 378 14.48 15.49 -20.57
CA ILE A 378 15.43 14.85 -21.47
C ILE A 378 16.83 14.97 -20.87
N GLY A 379 17.45 13.86 -20.52
CA GLY A 379 18.79 13.79 -19.96
C GLY A 379 19.86 14.30 -20.93
N PRO A 380 21.08 14.56 -20.42
CA PRO A 380 22.16 15.09 -21.22
C PRO A 380 22.72 13.99 -22.14
N VAL A 381 22.24 13.98 -23.38
CA VAL A 381 22.70 13.10 -24.46
C VAL A 381 23.02 13.91 -25.71
N ALA A 382 23.86 13.35 -26.59
CA ALA A 382 24.33 14.04 -27.79
C ALA A 382 23.21 14.60 -28.69
N GLN A 383 22.05 13.94 -28.72
CA GLN A 383 20.90 14.31 -29.55
C GLN A 383 19.69 14.76 -28.72
N ALA A 384 19.91 15.40 -27.56
CA ALA A 384 18.85 15.77 -26.63
C ALA A 384 17.73 16.61 -27.29
N GLU A 385 18.08 17.60 -28.12
CA GLU A 385 17.12 18.42 -28.89
C GLU A 385 16.25 17.59 -29.85
N THR A 386 16.86 16.66 -30.59
CA THR A 386 16.13 15.76 -31.50
C THR A 386 15.22 14.82 -30.72
N LEU A 387 15.71 14.28 -29.61
CA LEU A 387 14.93 13.43 -28.70
C LEU A 387 13.74 14.20 -28.12
N ALA A 388 13.93 15.46 -27.71
CA ALA A 388 12.86 16.32 -27.20
C ALA A 388 11.77 16.57 -28.26
N LYS A 389 12.14 16.82 -29.51
CA LYS A 389 11.17 16.97 -30.63
C LYS A 389 10.39 15.69 -30.88
N GLY A 390 11.07 14.54 -30.89
CA GLY A 390 10.41 13.23 -31.02
C GLY A 390 9.47 12.94 -29.85
N MET A 391 9.90 13.25 -28.63
CA MET A 391 9.11 13.12 -27.41
C MET A 391 7.85 13.99 -27.45
N ARG A 392 7.96 15.25 -27.89
CA ARG A 392 6.82 16.14 -28.11
C ARG A 392 5.81 15.55 -29.08
N GLY A 393 6.27 15.10 -30.25
CA GLY A 393 5.39 14.47 -31.25
C GLY A 393 4.70 13.21 -30.72
N LEU A 394 5.41 12.42 -29.90
CA LEU A 394 4.84 11.23 -29.24
C LEU A 394 3.77 11.59 -28.20
N LEU A 395 4.00 12.63 -27.39
CA LEU A 395 3.01 13.12 -26.42
C LEU A 395 1.75 13.61 -27.13
N ASP A 396 1.91 14.46 -28.15
CA ASP A 396 0.79 15.03 -28.91
C ASP A 396 -0.05 13.92 -29.59
N ALA A 397 0.61 12.93 -30.19
CA ALA A 397 -0.07 11.79 -30.84
C ALA A 397 -0.88 10.92 -29.87
N ASN A 398 -0.55 10.93 -28.57
CA ASN A 398 -1.27 10.21 -27.52
C ASN A 398 -2.16 11.13 -26.67
N GLY A 399 -2.34 12.38 -27.09
CA GLY A 399 -3.23 13.35 -26.45
C GLY A 399 -2.68 13.97 -25.16
N TYR A 400 -1.36 14.04 -25.00
CA TYR A 400 -0.67 14.68 -23.87
C TYR A 400 -0.14 16.07 -24.25
N ASN A 401 -0.98 16.88 -24.90
CA ASN A 401 -0.62 18.18 -25.45
C ASN A 401 -0.14 19.18 -24.38
N ASP A 402 -0.67 19.07 -23.16
CA ASP A 402 -0.37 19.97 -22.03
C ASP A 402 0.82 19.49 -21.17
N VAL A 403 1.48 18.38 -21.53
CA VAL A 403 2.64 17.87 -20.80
C VAL A 403 3.89 18.66 -21.19
N ASP A 404 4.61 19.20 -20.23
CA ASP A 404 5.82 19.96 -20.52
C ASP A 404 7.01 19.06 -20.92
N VAL A 405 7.91 19.56 -21.77
CA VAL A 405 9.15 18.84 -22.15
C VAL A 405 10.31 19.80 -21.98
N HIS A 406 11.29 19.41 -21.17
CA HIS A 406 12.46 20.22 -20.85
C HIS A 406 13.75 19.42 -21.06
N LEU A 407 14.85 20.11 -21.33
CA LEU A 407 16.18 19.51 -21.31
C LEU A 407 16.76 19.57 -19.90
N SER A 408 17.58 18.59 -19.55
CA SER A 408 18.39 18.60 -18.33
C SER A 408 19.34 19.80 -18.32
N GLU A 409 19.52 20.40 -17.15
CA GLU A 409 20.48 21.49 -16.94
C GLU A 409 21.92 20.96 -16.85
N ALA A 410 22.08 19.65 -16.64
CA ALA A 410 23.39 19.06 -16.53
C ALA A 410 24.12 19.07 -17.88
N PRO A 411 25.42 19.42 -17.91
CA PRO A 411 26.16 19.49 -19.16
C PRO A 411 26.38 18.08 -19.74
N PHE A 412 26.20 17.94 -21.06
CA PHE A 412 26.63 16.75 -21.77
C PHE A 412 28.16 16.72 -21.85
N ARG A 413 28.77 15.64 -21.36
CA ARG A 413 30.21 15.43 -21.45
C ARG A 413 30.49 14.62 -22.72
N THR A 414 31.05 15.29 -23.72
CA THR A 414 31.48 14.73 -25.01
C THR A 414 32.62 13.74 -24.85
#